data_AF-A0AAN6JSE1-F1
#
_entry.id   AF-A0AAN6JSE1-F1
#
_cell.length_a   1.000
_cell.length_b   1.000
_cell.length_c   1.000
_cell.angle_alpha   90.00
_cell.angle_beta   90.00
_cell.angle_gamma   90.00
#
_symmetry.space_group_name_H-M   'P 1'
#
loop_
_entity.id
_entity.type
_entity.pdbx_description
1 polymer ?
#
loop_
_entity_poly.entity_id
_entity_poly.type
_entity_poly.pdbx_seq_one_letter_code
_entity_poly.pdbx_strand_id
1 'polypeptide(L)'
;MAASTRSAALLRAALPHIPAHGFTLAALRAGIRANPSFTSASQASPAAEQIHRTSSGSNHEDEDAAERIVDAAERIVDAAAALFPGPPTARTSIERTLFSAWDRDASARAFDTVSNAGSSSTSAMAGPSASSQGAEAQQASAQTATALLRHRLALIEPVREHLLKAFALESAHPIPLPSLPSALQATVPLLRFLPQHPALPDPIPLLSRAGRIADEACRSTQTSRAWRESLDGPEWYLLRSRLALAYLVGELHLLSPSNSLASSQDLLVRVADGPSVLQSLHRAGSDLRSLIEWGGRSWIGILRSRGL
;
A
#
# COMPACT_ATOMS: atom_id res chain seq x y z
N MET A 1 0.50 -22.13 13.93
CA MET A 1 1.23 -21.60 12.75
C MET A 1 0.50 -21.87 11.43
N ALA A 2 -0.02 -23.07 11.16
CA ALA A 2 -0.69 -23.41 9.89
C ALA A 2 -1.83 -22.46 9.46
N ALA A 3 -2.66 -21.98 10.39
CA ALA A 3 -3.76 -21.06 10.07
C ALA A 3 -3.28 -19.71 9.48
N SER A 4 -2.14 -19.19 9.96
CA SER A 4 -1.56 -17.94 9.47
C SER A 4 -0.99 -18.09 8.06
N THR A 5 -0.45 -19.26 7.73
CA THR A 5 0.04 -19.57 6.38
C THR A 5 -1.11 -19.64 5.38
N ARG A 6 -2.25 -20.25 5.77
CA ARG A 6 -3.44 -20.36 4.91
C ARG A 6 -4.08 -19.00 4.63
N SER A 7 -4.27 -18.14 5.64
CA SER A 7 -4.81 -16.80 5.42
C SER A 7 -3.91 -15.94 4.53
N ALA A 8 -2.59 -16.02 4.71
CA ALA A 8 -1.64 -15.33 3.83
C ALA A 8 -1.72 -15.83 2.38
N ALA A 9 -1.88 -17.14 2.15
CA ALA A 9 -2.03 -17.70 0.81
C ALA A 9 -3.33 -17.21 0.13
N LEU A 10 -4.43 -17.16 0.88
CA LEU A 10 -5.71 -16.64 0.39
C LEU A 10 -5.61 -15.15 0.01
N LEU A 11 -5.02 -14.33 0.88
CA LEU A 11 -4.82 -12.90 0.60
C LEU A 11 -3.94 -12.68 -0.63
N ARG A 12 -2.86 -13.47 -0.79
CA ARG A 12 -2.00 -13.40 -1.99
C ARG A 12 -2.75 -13.76 -3.28
N ALA A 13 -3.58 -14.80 -3.24
CA ALA A 13 -4.38 -15.20 -4.39
C ALA A 13 -5.38 -14.11 -4.82
N ALA A 14 -5.82 -13.25 -3.89
CA ALA A 14 -6.74 -12.16 -4.18
C ALA A 14 -6.07 -10.93 -4.84
N LEU A 15 -4.76 -10.73 -4.68
CA LEU A 15 -4.07 -9.50 -5.10
C LEU A 15 -4.24 -9.16 -6.59
N PRO A 16 -4.14 -10.12 -7.54
CA PRO A 16 -4.31 -9.83 -8.97
C PRO A 16 -5.72 -9.34 -9.33
N HIS A 17 -6.71 -9.58 -8.46
CA HIS A 17 -8.12 -9.27 -8.70
C HIS A 17 -8.56 -7.94 -8.06
N ILE A 18 -7.69 -7.27 -7.30
CA ILE A 18 -7.97 -5.97 -6.67
C ILE A 18 -8.31 -4.87 -7.68
N PRO A 19 -7.64 -4.73 -8.85
CA PRO A 19 -8.01 -3.71 -9.83
C PRO A 19 -9.48 -3.77 -10.24
N ALA A 20 -10.03 -4.98 -10.42
CA ALA A 20 -11.41 -5.20 -10.86
C ALA A 20 -12.45 -5.11 -9.72
N HIS A 21 -12.10 -5.59 -8.52
CA HIS A 21 -13.07 -5.77 -7.43
C HIS A 21 -12.80 -4.91 -6.18
N GLY A 22 -11.70 -4.16 -6.18
CA GLY A 22 -11.21 -3.40 -5.05
C GLY A 22 -10.75 -4.26 -3.87
N PHE A 23 -10.50 -3.59 -2.75
CA PHE A 23 -10.14 -4.27 -1.49
C PHE A 23 -11.40 -4.82 -0.83
N THR A 24 -11.98 -5.90 -1.38
CA THR A 24 -13.27 -6.45 -0.94
C THR A 24 -13.26 -7.98 -0.91
N LEU A 25 -14.31 -8.57 -0.32
CA LEU A 25 -14.55 -10.02 -0.36
C LEU A 25 -14.70 -10.56 -1.79
N ALA A 26 -15.14 -9.73 -2.75
CA ALA A 26 -15.26 -10.13 -4.14
C ALA A 26 -13.89 -10.42 -4.78
N ALA A 27 -12.85 -9.64 -4.46
CA ALA A 27 -11.48 -9.91 -4.90
C ALA A 27 -10.96 -11.24 -4.31
N LEU A 28 -11.29 -11.51 -3.04
CA LEU A 28 -10.94 -12.78 -2.39
C LEU A 28 -11.62 -13.98 -3.06
N ARG A 29 -12.93 -13.88 -3.30
CA ARG A 29 -13.70 -14.91 -4.01
C ARG A 29 -13.14 -15.17 -5.41
N ALA A 30 -12.81 -14.11 -6.16
CA ALA A 30 -12.18 -14.23 -7.47
C ALA A 30 -10.84 -14.97 -7.39
N GLY A 31 -9.98 -14.62 -6.43
CA GLY A 31 -8.69 -15.29 -6.21
C GLY A 31 -8.81 -16.76 -5.83
N ILE A 32 -9.82 -17.14 -5.03
CA ILE A 32 -10.09 -18.54 -4.67
C ILE A 32 -10.53 -19.33 -5.91
N ARG A 33 -11.46 -18.80 -6.71
CA ARG A 33 -11.94 -19.45 -7.94
C ARG A 33 -10.84 -19.60 -8.99
N ALA A 34 -9.92 -18.65 -9.06
CA ALA A 34 -8.78 -18.70 -9.98
C ALA A 34 -7.70 -19.71 -9.58
N ASN A 35 -7.71 -20.25 -8.35
CA ASN A 35 -6.67 -21.13 -7.85
C ASN A 35 -7.23 -22.51 -7.38
N PRO A 36 -7.14 -23.56 -8.21
CA PRO A 36 -7.72 -24.87 -7.93
C PRO A 36 -7.09 -25.57 -6.71
N SER A 37 -5.90 -25.14 -6.28
CA SER A 37 -5.22 -25.69 -5.11
C SER A 37 -6.05 -25.58 -3.83
N PHE A 38 -6.93 -24.56 -3.74
CA PHE A 38 -7.80 -24.39 -2.59
C PHE A 38 -8.99 -25.37 -2.58
N THR A 39 -9.50 -25.75 -3.75
CA THR A 39 -10.65 -26.66 -3.86
C THR A 39 -10.24 -28.13 -3.72
N SER A 40 -9.08 -28.52 -4.27
CA SER A 40 -8.58 -29.90 -4.18
C SER A 40 -8.28 -30.34 -2.74
N ALA A 41 -7.76 -29.43 -1.90
CA ALA A 41 -7.42 -29.74 -0.51
C ALA A 41 -8.64 -30.07 0.36
N SER A 42 -9.84 -29.64 -0.04
CA SER A 42 -11.07 -29.96 0.69
C SER A 42 -11.65 -31.34 0.33
N GLN A 43 -11.25 -31.93 -0.79
CA GLN A 43 -11.80 -33.21 -1.28
C GLN A 43 -10.96 -34.43 -0.88
N ALA A 44 -9.74 -34.23 -0.38
CA ALA A 44 -8.88 -35.30 0.14
C ALA A 44 -9.34 -35.81 1.52
N SER A 45 -10.65 -36.03 1.69
CA SER A 45 -11.17 -36.80 2.81
C SER A 45 -10.94 -38.29 2.51
N PRO A 46 -10.20 -39.02 3.36
CA PRO A 46 -9.70 -40.37 3.07
C PRO A 46 -10.79 -41.45 2.96
N ALA A 47 -12.07 -41.10 3.13
CA ALA A 47 -13.19 -42.04 3.05
C ALA A 47 -13.63 -42.37 1.61
N ALA A 48 -13.16 -41.64 0.59
CA ALA A 48 -13.65 -41.77 -0.79
C ALA A 48 -12.77 -42.63 -1.72
N GLU A 49 -11.61 -43.12 -1.27
CA GLU A 49 -10.64 -43.80 -2.15
C GLU A 49 -11.00 -45.26 -2.48
N GLN A 50 -12.14 -45.78 -1.99
CA GLN A 50 -12.47 -47.21 -2.12
C GLN A 50 -13.58 -47.55 -3.12
N ILE A 51 -14.17 -46.58 -3.82
CA ILE A 51 -15.34 -46.86 -4.67
C ILE A 51 -15.14 -46.32 -6.09
N HIS A 52 -14.89 -47.26 -6.99
CA HIS A 52 -15.17 -47.24 -8.44
C HIS A 52 -14.24 -46.53 -9.43
N ARG A 53 -13.30 -47.32 -9.94
CA ARG A 53 -13.05 -47.47 -11.38
C ARG A 53 -14.23 -48.19 -12.03
N THR A 54 -15.08 -47.51 -12.79
CA THR A 54 -15.84 -48.06 -13.93
C THR A 54 -16.44 -46.89 -14.70
N SER A 55 -15.85 -46.62 -15.86
CA SER A 55 -16.17 -45.56 -16.80
C SER A 55 -17.45 -45.84 -17.60
N SER A 56 -18.23 -44.79 -17.90
CA SER A 56 -18.67 -44.52 -19.27
C SER A 56 -19.25 -43.09 -19.33
N GLY A 57 -18.55 -42.20 -20.02
CA GLY A 57 -18.71 -40.75 -19.95
C GLY A 57 -20.04 -40.23 -20.49
N SER A 58 -20.61 -39.29 -19.74
CA SER A 58 -21.71 -38.44 -20.17
C SER A 58 -21.31 -36.99 -19.96
N ASN A 59 -21.61 -36.10 -20.93
CA ASN A 59 -21.34 -34.66 -20.83
C ASN A 59 -22.02 -33.98 -19.63
N HIS A 60 -22.92 -34.68 -18.93
CA HIS A 60 -23.56 -34.19 -17.72
C HIS A 60 -22.61 -34.16 -16.52
N GLU A 61 -21.55 -34.98 -16.53
CA GLU A 61 -20.57 -35.02 -15.43
C GLU A 61 -19.74 -33.73 -15.34
N ASP A 62 -19.53 -33.03 -16.47
CA ASP A 62 -18.74 -31.79 -16.51
C ASP A 62 -19.53 -30.60 -15.91
N GLU A 63 -20.84 -30.52 -16.13
CA GLU A 63 -21.70 -29.49 -15.51
C GLU A 63 -21.79 -29.68 -14.00
N ASP A 64 -22.00 -30.92 -13.54
CA ASP A 64 -22.01 -31.27 -12.12
C ASP A 64 -20.66 -30.97 -11.43
N ALA A 65 -19.54 -31.20 -12.13
CA ALA A 65 -18.22 -30.91 -11.60
C ALA A 65 -18.00 -29.40 -11.40
N ALA A 66 -18.45 -28.57 -12.34
CA ALA A 66 -18.35 -27.12 -12.24
C ALA A 66 -19.16 -26.57 -11.07
N GLU A 67 -20.40 -27.04 -10.88
CA GLU A 67 -21.25 -26.64 -9.75
C GLU A 67 -20.61 -27.00 -8.41
N ARG A 68 -20.05 -28.21 -8.27
CA ARG A 68 -19.33 -28.64 -7.06
C ARG A 68 -18.12 -27.75 -6.74
N ILE A 69 -17.40 -27.26 -7.76
CA ILE A 69 -16.27 -26.36 -7.57
C ILE A 69 -16.75 -24.99 -7.06
N VAL A 70 -17.84 -24.47 -7.61
CA VAL A 70 -18.44 -23.20 -7.15
C VAL A 70 -18.91 -23.31 -5.70
N ASP A 71 -19.59 -24.40 -5.34
CA ASP A 71 -20.04 -24.66 -3.96
C ASP A 71 -18.88 -24.85 -2.98
N ALA A 72 -17.80 -25.49 -3.42
CA ALA A 72 -16.58 -25.60 -2.62
C ALA A 72 -15.93 -24.23 -2.42
N ALA A 73 -15.88 -23.39 -3.46
CA ALA A 73 -15.34 -22.04 -3.36
C ALA A 73 -16.14 -21.14 -2.42
N GLU A 74 -17.48 -21.17 -2.48
CA GLU A 74 -18.31 -20.38 -1.55
C GLU A 74 -18.14 -20.83 -0.10
N ARG A 75 -18.05 -22.15 0.17
CA ARG A 75 -17.73 -22.64 1.52
C ARG A 75 -16.39 -22.13 2.04
N ILE A 76 -15.37 -22.04 1.17
CA ILE A 76 -14.07 -21.47 1.53
C ILE A 76 -14.17 -19.96 1.77
N VAL A 77 -14.98 -19.24 0.99
CA VAL A 77 -15.24 -17.80 1.17
C VAL A 77 -15.92 -17.55 2.52
N ASP A 78 -16.91 -18.33 2.89
CA ASP A 78 -17.61 -18.21 4.18
C ASP A 78 -16.66 -18.50 5.35
N ALA A 79 -15.85 -19.57 5.23
CA ALA A 79 -14.81 -19.87 6.21
C ALA A 79 -13.76 -18.76 6.29
N ALA A 80 -13.40 -18.14 5.15
CA ALA A 80 -12.46 -17.03 5.11
C ALA A 80 -13.06 -15.76 5.71
N ALA A 81 -14.34 -15.47 5.50
CA ALA A 81 -15.02 -14.34 6.14
C ALA A 81 -14.97 -14.46 7.66
N ALA A 82 -15.07 -15.68 8.21
CA ALA A 82 -14.89 -15.92 9.64
C ALA A 82 -13.45 -15.65 10.15
N LEU A 83 -12.43 -15.70 9.27
CA LEU A 83 -11.05 -15.32 9.61
C LEU A 83 -10.82 -13.80 9.70
N PHE A 84 -11.74 -13.01 9.14
CA PHE A 84 -11.63 -11.54 9.08
C PHE A 84 -12.83 -10.86 9.76
N PRO A 85 -13.03 -11.06 11.07
CA PRO A 85 -14.21 -10.56 11.77
C PRO A 85 -14.18 -9.04 11.93
N GLY A 86 -15.38 -8.47 12.05
CA GLY A 86 -15.60 -7.08 12.42
C GLY A 86 -16.09 -6.20 11.27
N PRO A 87 -16.49 -4.94 11.58
CA PRO A 87 -16.88 -3.98 10.57
C PRO A 87 -15.71 -3.64 9.62
N PRO A 88 -15.95 -3.06 8.43
CA PRO A 88 -14.89 -2.70 7.48
C PRO A 88 -13.78 -1.81 8.05
N THR A 89 -14.08 -1.03 9.10
CA THR A 89 -13.10 -0.19 9.80
C THR A 89 -12.20 -0.99 10.74
N ALA A 90 -12.65 -2.14 11.26
CA ALA A 90 -11.86 -2.95 12.19
C ALA A 90 -10.54 -3.39 11.55
N ARG A 91 -9.46 -3.42 12.34
CA ARG A 91 -8.13 -3.82 11.85
C ARG A 91 -8.09 -5.24 11.30
N THR A 92 -9.01 -6.08 11.74
CA THR A 92 -9.18 -7.48 11.33
C THR A 92 -10.10 -7.65 10.11
N SER A 93 -10.68 -6.56 9.58
CA SER A 93 -11.55 -6.63 8.41
C SER A 93 -10.81 -7.12 7.18
N ILE A 94 -11.55 -7.75 6.25
CA ILE A 94 -10.99 -8.24 4.99
C ILE A 94 -10.42 -7.09 4.16
N GLU A 95 -11.06 -5.92 4.17
CA GLU A 95 -10.64 -4.77 3.37
C GLU A 95 -9.28 -4.24 3.83
N ARG A 96 -9.08 -4.09 5.15
CA ARG A 96 -7.81 -3.61 5.71
C ARG A 96 -6.69 -4.64 5.62
N THR A 97 -7.01 -5.91 5.86
CA THR A 97 -6.02 -6.99 5.74
C THR A 97 -5.59 -7.21 4.29
N LEU A 98 -6.51 -7.12 3.33
CA LEU A 98 -6.20 -7.20 1.90
C LEU A 98 -5.43 -5.97 1.43
N PHE A 99 -5.79 -4.76 1.89
CA PHE A 99 -5.01 -3.55 1.64
C PHE A 99 -3.59 -3.67 2.18
N SER A 100 -3.42 -4.13 3.42
CA SER A 100 -2.09 -4.32 4.02
C SER A 100 -1.28 -5.40 3.30
N ALA A 101 -1.92 -6.48 2.83
CA ALA A 101 -1.25 -7.53 2.06
C ALA A 101 -0.79 -7.00 0.70
N TRP A 102 -1.66 -6.27 -0.02
CA TRP A 102 -1.30 -5.61 -1.27
C TRP A 102 -0.17 -4.60 -1.09
N ASP A 103 -0.21 -3.80 -0.03
CA ASP A 103 0.79 -2.77 0.22
C ASP A 103 2.19 -3.37 0.41
N ARG A 104 2.28 -4.48 1.16
CA ARG A 104 3.52 -5.24 1.36
C ARG A 104 4.01 -5.90 0.06
N ASP A 105 3.12 -6.50 -0.71
CA ASP A 105 3.46 -7.11 -2.01
C ASP A 105 3.98 -6.06 -3.00
N ALA A 106 3.30 -4.91 -3.07
CA ALA A 106 3.72 -3.81 -3.93
C ALA A 106 5.08 -3.21 -3.50
N SER A 107 5.36 -3.12 -2.19
CA SER A 107 6.71 -2.75 -1.71
C SER A 107 7.75 -3.78 -2.11
N ALA A 108 7.51 -5.07 -1.89
CA ALA A 108 8.44 -6.13 -2.27
C ALA A 108 8.75 -6.08 -3.77
N ARG A 109 7.72 -6.02 -4.61
CA ARG A 109 7.87 -5.89 -6.06
C ARG A 109 8.63 -4.63 -6.47
N ALA A 110 8.38 -3.50 -5.81
CA ALA A 110 9.06 -2.25 -6.14
C ALA A 110 10.56 -2.30 -5.81
N PHE A 111 10.96 -3.06 -4.78
CA PHE A 111 12.33 -3.05 -4.27
C PHE A 111 13.14 -4.28 -4.73
N ASP A 112 12.49 -5.31 -5.31
CA ASP A 112 13.17 -6.48 -5.88
C ASP A 112 13.53 -6.30 -7.37
N THR A 113 12.77 -5.52 -8.15
CA THR A 113 12.85 -5.48 -9.63
C THR A 113 14.16 -4.97 -10.22
N VAL A 114 14.90 -4.08 -9.54
CA VAL A 114 16.12 -3.47 -10.11
C VAL A 114 17.35 -4.36 -9.95
N SER A 115 17.30 -5.40 -9.11
CA SER A 115 18.42 -6.35 -8.98
C SER A 115 18.75 -7.05 -10.31
N ASN A 116 17.80 -7.12 -11.25
CA ASN A 116 17.98 -7.79 -12.54
C ASN A 116 18.43 -6.84 -13.68
N ALA A 117 18.28 -5.52 -13.51
CA ALA A 117 18.60 -4.53 -14.56
C ALA A 117 20.04 -3.98 -14.46
N GLY A 118 20.74 -4.22 -13.33
CA GLY A 118 22.01 -3.56 -13.00
C GLY A 118 23.30 -4.33 -13.35
N SER A 119 23.23 -5.50 -13.99
CA SER A 119 24.44 -6.31 -14.28
C SER A 119 25.22 -5.88 -15.54
N SER A 120 24.79 -4.85 -16.26
CA SER A 120 25.32 -4.51 -17.59
C SER A 120 26.08 -3.18 -17.73
N SER A 121 26.60 -2.59 -16.65
CA SER A 121 27.42 -1.37 -16.78
C SER A 121 28.64 -1.34 -15.85
N THR A 122 29.62 -2.18 -16.16
CA THR A 122 31.01 -2.05 -15.72
C THR A 122 31.84 -1.33 -16.78
N SER A 123 32.25 -0.10 -16.51
CA SER A 123 33.42 0.56 -17.12
C SER A 123 33.67 1.87 -16.35
N ALA A 124 34.53 1.87 -15.33
CA ALA A 124 35.97 2.08 -15.43
C ALA A 124 36.36 3.51 -15.85
N MET A 125 36.80 4.34 -14.89
CA MET A 125 38.11 5.02 -14.86
C MET A 125 38.10 6.29 -14.00
N ALA A 126 39.25 6.52 -13.36
CA ALA A 126 39.75 7.75 -12.73
C ALA A 126 39.22 8.12 -11.33
N GLY A 127 40.12 8.02 -10.34
CA GLY A 127 39.89 8.32 -8.93
C GLY A 127 39.89 9.82 -8.61
N PRO A 128 38.84 10.34 -7.95
CA PRO A 128 38.83 11.68 -7.38
C PRO A 128 39.17 11.67 -5.87
N SER A 129 39.26 12.84 -5.26
CA SER A 129 39.66 13.11 -3.87
C SER A 129 38.67 12.55 -2.82
N ALA A 130 39.17 12.03 -1.68
CA ALA A 130 38.38 11.27 -0.70
C ALA A 130 37.21 12.03 -0.02
N SER A 131 37.22 13.37 0.03
CA SER A 131 36.17 14.15 0.70
C SER A 131 34.96 14.48 -0.18
N SER A 132 35.15 14.68 -1.50
CA SER A 132 34.03 14.92 -2.43
C SER A 132 33.28 13.63 -2.78
N GLN A 133 33.97 12.49 -2.74
CA GLN A 133 33.37 11.18 -3.00
C GLN A 133 32.23 10.83 -2.03
N GLY A 134 32.33 11.23 -0.76
CA GLY A 134 31.30 10.93 0.24
C GLY A 134 29.96 11.58 -0.08
N ALA A 135 29.96 12.89 -0.39
CA ALA A 135 28.74 13.63 -0.72
C ALA A 135 28.09 13.12 -2.02
N GLU A 136 28.90 12.83 -3.05
CA GLU A 136 28.40 12.28 -4.32
C GLU A 136 27.77 10.89 -4.11
N ALA A 137 28.41 10.01 -3.33
CA ALA A 137 27.87 8.68 -3.02
C ALA A 137 26.56 8.76 -2.20
N GLN A 138 26.47 9.72 -1.27
CA GLN A 138 25.24 9.96 -0.51
C GLN A 138 24.11 10.45 -1.43
N GLN A 139 24.40 11.38 -2.33
CA GLN A 139 23.43 11.89 -3.29
C GLN A 139 22.96 10.80 -4.26
N ALA A 140 23.87 9.98 -4.79
CA ALA A 140 23.54 8.86 -5.67
C ALA A 140 22.63 7.82 -4.96
N SER A 141 22.89 7.54 -3.68
CA SER A 141 22.08 6.61 -2.89
C SER A 141 20.68 7.18 -2.60
N ALA A 142 20.58 8.48 -2.30
CA ALA A 142 19.31 9.16 -2.14
C ALA A 142 18.49 9.16 -3.46
N GLN A 143 19.14 9.41 -4.60
CA GLN A 143 18.51 9.31 -5.92
C GLN A 143 18.00 7.89 -6.21
N THR A 144 18.77 6.87 -5.81
CA THR A 144 18.35 5.46 -5.93
C THR A 144 17.09 5.18 -5.10
N ALA A 145 17.07 5.62 -3.84
CA ALA A 145 15.88 5.49 -2.99
C ALA A 145 14.66 6.23 -3.58
N THR A 146 14.86 7.44 -4.13
CA THR A 146 13.82 8.20 -4.83
C THR A 146 13.31 7.45 -6.07
N ALA A 147 14.19 6.83 -6.86
CA ALA A 147 13.81 6.04 -8.03
C ALA A 147 12.96 4.81 -7.63
N LEU A 148 13.34 4.13 -6.56
CA LEU A 148 12.55 3.03 -5.98
C LEU A 148 11.15 3.48 -5.56
N LEU A 149 11.04 4.64 -4.92
CA LEU A 149 9.75 5.22 -4.53
C LEU A 149 8.89 5.61 -5.74
N ARG A 150 9.48 6.12 -6.83
CA ARG A 150 8.77 6.36 -8.10
C ARG A 150 8.21 5.08 -8.70
N HIS A 151 8.99 4.01 -8.68
CA HIS A 151 8.55 2.71 -9.16
C HIS A 151 7.41 2.16 -8.30
N ARG A 152 7.53 2.26 -6.97
CA ARG A 152 6.46 1.91 -6.03
C ARG A 152 5.17 2.70 -6.28
N LEU A 153 5.29 3.99 -6.59
CA LEU A 153 4.16 4.87 -6.91
C LEU A 153 3.48 4.43 -8.22
N ALA A 154 4.21 3.92 -9.21
CA ALA A 154 3.64 3.41 -10.46
C ALA A 154 2.75 2.17 -10.26
N LEU A 155 3.02 1.35 -9.24
CA LEU A 155 2.20 0.18 -8.91
C LEU A 155 0.81 0.55 -8.35
N ILE A 156 0.57 1.83 -8.05
CA ILE A 156 -0.71 2.34 -7.55
C ILE A 156 -1.72 2.53 -8.67
N GLU A 157 -1.27 2.87 -9.88
CA GLU A 157 -2.15 3.20 -11.01
C GLU A 157 -3.31 2.21 -11.23
N PRO A 158 -3.10 0.88 -11.27
CA PRO A 158 -4.19 -0.07 -11.52
C PRO A 158 -5.20 -0.18 -10.37
N VAL A 159 -4.89 0.30 -9.17
CA VAL A 159 -5.78 0.21 -8.00
C VAL A 159 -6.20 1.58 -7.46
N ARG A 160 -5.91 2.65 -8.22
CA ARG A 160 -6.11 4.05 -7.84
C ARG A 160 -7.53 4.32 -7.32
N GLU A 161 -8.54 3.84 -8.03
CA GLU A 161 -9.95 4.06 -7.70
C GLU A 161 -10.35 3.44 -6.34
N HIS A 162 -9.76 2.30 -6.01
CA HIS A 162 -10.05 1.57 -4.77
C HIS A 162 -9.21 2.05 -3.58
N LEU A 163 -8.05 2.67 -3.86
CA LEU A 163 -7.10 3.09 -2.85
C LEU A 163 -7.63 4.23 -1.97
N LEU A 164 -8.43 5.14 -2.53
CA LEU A 164 -9.10 6.20 -1.77
C LEU A 164 -9.98 5.65 -0.65
N LYS A 165 -10.75 4.60 -0.96
CA LYS A 165 -11.61 3.92 0.00
C LYS A 165 -10.77 3.23 1.08
N ALA A 166 -9.65 2.59 0.70
CA ALA A 166 -8.74 1.97 1.65
C ALA A 166 -8.08 3.01 2.58
N PHE A 167 -7.64 4.16 2.05
CA PHE A 167 -7.07 5.24 2.85
C PHE A 167 -8.09 5.79 3.85
N ALA A 168 -9.33 5.99 3.42
CA ALA A 168 -10.41 6.42 4.31
C ALA A 168 -10.69 5.40 5.42
N LEU A 169 -10.59 4.08 5.13
CA LEU A 169 -10.73 3.03 6.14
C LEU A 169 -9.56 3.00 7.13
N GLU A 170 -8.34 3.22 6.66
CA GLU A 170 -7.16 3.31 7.52
C GLU A 170 -7.23 4.52 8.46
N SER A 171 -7.69 5.66 7.97
CA SER A 171 -7.84 6.90 8.73
C SER A 171 -9.17 6.99 9.50
N ALA A 172 -10.05 6.00 9.40
CA ALA A 172 -11.39 6.03 10.01
C ALA A 172 -11.37 5.96 11.53
N HIS A 173 -10.23 5.65 12.15
CA HIS A 173 -10.13 5.66 13.61
C HIS A 173 -10.05 7.13 14.04
N PRO A 174 -11.05 7.66 14.77
CA PRO A 174 -10.96 9.02 15.25
C PRO A 174 -9.76 9.11 16.19
N ILE A 175 -8.95 10.14 16.02
CA ILE A 175 -8.02 10.53 17.08
C ILE A 175 -8.91 10.89 18.27
N PRO A 176 -8.86 10.19 19.41
CA PRO A 176 -9.44 10.75 20.61
C PRO A 176 -8.63 12.02 20.83
N LEU A 177 -9.22 13.18 20.60
CA LEU A 177 -8.58 14.45 20.88
C LEU A 177 -8.79 14.70 22.38
N PRO A 178 -7.88 14.30 23.31
CA PRO A 178 -7.82 15.02 24.56
C PRO A 178 -7.51 16.47 24.15
N SER A 179 -8.35 17.41 24.59
CA SER A 179 -8.22 18.86 24.39
C SER A 179 -6.84 19.26 23.86
N LEU A 180 -6.72 19.42 22.53
CA LEU A 180 -5.46 19.88 21.94
C LEU A 180 -5.03 21.13 22.72
N PRO A 181 -3.78 21.22 23.21
CA PRO A 181 -3.35 22.36 23.99
C PRO A 181 -3.67 23.63 23.21
N SER A 182 -4.29 24.62 23.86
CA SER A 182 -4.83 25.83 23.22
C SER A 182 -3.81 26.56 22.34
N ALA A 183 -2.51 26.36 22.61
CA ALA A 183 -1.41 26.83 21.77
C ALA A 183 -1.47 26.29 20.32
N LEU A 184 -1.75 25.01 20.11
CA LEU A 184 -1.87 24.44 18.75
C LEU A 184 -3.12 24.92 18.02
N GLN A 185 -4.20 25.20 18.76
CA GLN A 185 -5.41 25.81 18.19
C GLN A 185 -5.18 27.28 17.78
N ALA A 186 -4.24 27.97 18.42
CA ALA A 186 -3.86 29.33 18.07
C ALA A 186 -2.90 29.38 16.88
N THR A 187 -1.97 28.43 16.76
CA THR A 187 -0.95 28.43 15.70
C THR A 187 -1.46 27.94 14.35
N VAL A 188 -2.51 27.12 14.32
CA VAL A 188 -3.07 26.60 13.06
C VAL A 188 -4.47 27.20 12.85
N PRO A 189 -4.58 28.41 12.27
CA PRO A 189 -5.87 29.09 12.08
C PRO A 189 -6.84 28.26 11.22
N LEU A 190 -6.33 27.34 10.41
CA LEU A 190 -7.12 26.40 9.63
C LEU A 190 -7.96 25.44 10.49
N LEU A 191 -7.51 25.12 11.71
CA LEU A 191 -8.26 24.26 12.63
C LEU A 191 -9.52 24.94 13.19
N ARG A 192 -9.58 26.28 13.18
CA ARG A 192 -10.76 27.04 13.64
C ARG A 192 -11.95 26.95 12.70
N PHE A 193 -11.70 26.67 11.42
CA PHE A 193 -12.73 26.53 10.39
C PHE A 193 -13.19 25.09 10.20
N LEU A 194 -12.53 24.13 10.85
CA LEU A 194 -13.05 22.77 10.86
C LEU A 194 -14.34 22.78 11.68
N PRO A 195 -15.46 22.33 11.11
CA PRO A 195 -16.67 22.11 11.89
C PRO A 195 -16.29 21.26 13.10
N GLN A 196 -16.89 21.52 14.25
CA GLN A 196 -16.72 20.73 15.49
C GLN A 196 -17.32 19.32 15.33
N HIS A 197 -17.05 18.66 14.21
CA HIS A 197 -17.51 17.32 13.91
C HIS A 197 -16.70 16.35 14.76
N PRO A 198 -17.34 15.43 15.49
CA PRO A 198 -16.73 14.64 16.56
C PRO A 198 -15.65 13.62 16.11
N ALA A 199 -15.25 13.57 14.84
CA ALA A 199 -14.28 12.60 14.35
C ALA A 199 -13.48 13.15 13.16
N LEU A 200 -12.39 13.87 13.43
CA LEU A 200 -11.39 14.11 12.40
C LEU A 200 -10.68 12.78 12.07
N PRO A 201 -10.48 12.46 10.78
CA PRO A 201 -9.74 11.27 10.37
C PRO A 201 -8.31 11.36 10.87
N ASP A 202 -7.78 10.23 11.36
CA ASP A 202 -6.39 10.14 11.82
C ASP A 202 -5.43 10.01 10.62
N PRO A 203 -4.54 10.99 10.36
CA PRO A 203 -3.54 10.87 9.31
C PRO A 203 -2.35 10.00 9.72
N ILE A 204 -2.19 9.68 11.01
CA ILE A 204 -1.03 8.95 11.55
C ILE A 204 -0.84 7.58 10.88
N PRO A 205 -1.88 6.76 10.62
CA PRO A 205 -1.72 5.50 9.90
C PRO A 205 -1.11 5.66 8.51
N LEU A 206 -1.53 6.68 7.76
CA LEU A 206 -1.00 6.95 6.41
C LEU A 206 0.43 7.47 6.46
N LEU A 207 0.73 8.37 7.40
CA LEU A 207 2.09 8.86 7.63
C LEU A 207 3.03 7.73 8.07
N SER A 208 2.57 6.86 8.98
CA SER A 208 3.32 5.68 9.43
C SER A 208 3.59 4.73 8.27
N ARG A 209 2.58 4.49 7.41
CA ARG A 209 2.72 3.68 6.21
C ARG A 209 3.77 4.26 5.26
N ALA A 210 3.67 5.54 4.90
CA ALA A 210 4.64 6.20 4.03
C ALA A 210 6.06 6.19 4.63
N GLY A 211 6.16 6.38 5.96
CA GLY A 211 7.42 6.25 6.70
C GLY A 211 8.06 4.87 6.57
N ARG A 212 7.28 3.79 6.68
CA ARG A 212 7.77 2.42 6.47
C ARG A 212 8.24 2.19 5.03
N ILE A 213 7.48 2.65 4.03
CA ILE A 213 7.84 2.49 2.61
C ILE A 213 9.14 3.23 2.29
N ALA A 214 9.31 4.46 2.79
CA ALA A 214 10.55 5.20 2.65
C ALA A 214 11.73 4.53 3.35
N ASP A 215 11.51 3.99 4.55
CA ASP A 215 12.52 3.23 5.29
C ASP A 215 12.95 1.95 4.54
N GLU A 216 12.01 1.21 3.97
CA GLU A 216 12.28 0.05 3.11
C GLU A 216 13.08 0.45 1.86
N ALA A 217 12.71 1.55 1.20
CA ALA A 217 13.46 2.08 0.06
C ALA A 217 14.92 2.44 0.44
N CYS A 218 15.12 3.07 1.61
CA CYS A 218 16.46 3.39 2.11
C CYS A 218 17.25 2.17 2.63
N ARG A 219 16.58 1.06 2.97
CA ARG A 219 17.24 -0.17 3.42
C ARG A 219 17.44 -1.18 2.30
N SER A 220 16.85 -0.94 1.13
CA SER A 220 16.97 -1.79 -0.05
C SER A 220 18.44 -2.10 -0.34
N THR A 221 18.71 -3.33 -0.76
CA THR A 221 20.06 -3.80 -1.15
C THR A 221 20.67 -2.98 -2.28
N GLN A 222 19.84 -2.26 -3.01
CA GLN A 222 20.25 -1.37 -4.10
C GLN A 222 20.90 -0.08 -3.59
N THR A 223 20.60 0.32 -2.35
CA THR A 223 21.23 1.47 -1.73
C THR A 223 22.59 1.10 -1.17
N SER A 224 23.58 1.98 -1.36
CA SER A 224 24.95 1.72 -0.92
C SER A 224 24.99 1.41 0.58
N ARG A 225 25.67 0.31 0.94
CA ARG A 225 25.91 -0.03 2.35
C ARG A 225 26.68 1.09 3.06
N ALA A 226 27.67 1.68 2.39
CA ALA A 226 28.44 2.80 2.92
C ALA A 226 27.55 4.03 3.19
N TRP A 227 26.54 4.27 2.35
CA TRP A 227 25.57 5.34 2.61
C TRP A 227 24.79 5.09 3.90
N ARG A 228 24.29 3.87 4.10
CA ARG A 228 23.57 3.48 5.34
C ARG A 228 24.43 3.63 6.58
N GLU A 229 25.70 3.23 6.50
CA GLU A 229 26.67 3.39 7.59
C GLU A 229 27.09 4.86 7.79
N SER A 230 27.09 5.69 6.75
CA SER A 230 27.42 7.12 6.85
C SER A 230 26.32 7.97 7.49
N LEU A 231 25.10 7.41 7.60
CA LEU A 231 23.91 8.11 8.08
C LEU A 231 23.70 7.98 9.59
N ASP A 232 24.77 7.77 10.37
CA ASP A 232 24.68 7.76 11.82
C ASP A 232 24.39 9.18 12.34
N GLY A 233 23.13 9.46 12.74
CA GLY A 233 22.76 10.73 13.37
C GLY A 233 21.34 11.26 13.06
N PRO A 234 21.07 12.55 13.38
CA PRO A 234 19.78 13.19 13.12
C PRO A 234 19.46 13.33 11.63
N GLU A 235 20.48 13.42 10.77
CA GLU A 235 20.33 13.58 9.31
C GLU A 235 19.58 12.40 8.66
N TRP A 236 19.74 11.18 9.18
CA TRP A 236 18.97 10.02 8.75
C TRP A 236 17.46 10.21 8.92
N TYR A 237 17.06 10.76 10.07
CA TYR A 237 15.65 11.01 10.36
C TYR A 237 15.09 12.12 9.47
N LEU A 238 15.89 13.15 9.18
CA LEU A 238 15.51 14.22 8.25
C LEU A 238 15.34 13.67 6.83
N LEU A 239 16.29 12.88 6.34
CA LEU A 239 16.22 12.28 5.01
C LEU A 239 15.01 11.35 4.87
N ARG A 240 14.81 10.45 5.83
CA ARG A 240 13.68 9.51 5.83
C ARG A 240 12.33 10.23 5.93
N SER A 241 12.22 11.24 6.79
CA SER A 241 10.98 12.02 6.91
C SER A 241 10.67 12.79 5.63
N ARG A 242 11.69 13.33 4.95
CA ARG A 242 11.55 13.98 3.65
C ARG A 242 11.09 13.00 2.57
N LEU A 243 11.71 11.83 2.45
CA LEU A 243 11.31 10.81 1.47
C LEU A 243 9.91 10.26 1.75
N ALA A 244 9.57 10.02 3.01
CA ALA A 244 8.23 9.59 3.42
C ALA A 244 7.17 10.64 3.03
N LEU A 245 7.46 11.92 3.28
CA LEU A 245 6.57 13.00 2.89
C LEU A 245 6.47 13.14 1.37
N ALA A 246 7.59 13.09 0.65
CA ALA A 246 7.62 13.14 -0.81
C ALA A 246 6.76 12.03 -1.43
N TYR A 247 6.90 10.81 -0.91
CA TYR A 247 6.10 9.67 -1.32
C TYR A 247 4.61 9.88 -1.02
N LEU A 248 4.26 10.27 0.21
CA LEU A 248 2.86 10.52 0.59
C LEU A 248 2.23 11.62 -0.26
N VAL A 249 2.93 12.73 -0.50
CA VAL A 249 2.47 13.82 -1.37
C VAL A 249 2.28 13.33 -2.80
N GLY A 250 3.22 12.54 -3.33
CA GLY A 250 3.11 11.91 -4.65
C GLY A 250 1.90 10.96 -4.75
N GLU A 251 1.66 10.13 -3.74
CA GLU A 251 0.48 9.24 -3.68
C GLU A 251 -0.81 10.05 -3.65
N LEU A 252 -0.92 11.02 -2.76
CA LEU A 252 -2.11 11.85 -2.64
C LEU A 252 -2.35 12.65 -3.92
N HIS A 253 -1.31 13.22 -4.53
CA HIS A 253 -1.40 13.90 -5.81
C HIS A 253 -1.89 12.95 -6.91
N LEU A 254 -1.39 11.71 -6.96
CA LEU A 254 -1.86 10.71 -7.92
C LEU A 254 -3.33 10.35 -7.71
N LEU A 255 -3.80 10.31 -6.47
CA LEU A 255 -5.19 9.97 -6.16
C LEU A 255 -6.19 11.07 -6.54
N SER A 256 -5.74 12.31 -6.76
CA SER A 256 -6.60 13.40 -7.23
C SER A 256 -7.10 13.15 -8.67
N PRO A 257 -8.37 13.42 -9.03
CA PRO A 257 -8.99 12.96 -10.28
C PRO A 257 -8.31 13.37 -11.59
N SER A 258 -7.64 14.52 -11.60
CA SER A 258 -7.07 15.13 -12.82
C SER A 258 -5.59 14.81 -13.05
N ASN A 259 -4.96 14.06 -12.14
CA ASN A 259 -3.52 13.96 -12.11
C ASN A 259 -3.02 12.69 -12.80
N SER A 260 -1.87 12.82 -13.47
CA SER A 260 -1.18 11.73 -14.15
C SER A 260 -0.06 11.15 -13.28
N LEU A 261 0.29 9.89 -13.51
CA LEU A 261 1.42 9.22 -12.85
C LEU A 261 2.74 9.99 -13.04
N ALA A 262 3.02 10.47 -14.25
CA ALA A 262 4.23 11.23 -14.55
C ALA A 262 4.31 12.50 -13.69
N SER A 263 3.22 13.28 -13.62
CA SER A 263 3.17 14.50 -12.81
C SER A 263 3.36 14.22 -11.32
N SER A 264 2.81 13.12 -10.82
CA SER A 264 2.97 12.71 -9.42
C SER A 264 4.39 12.26 -9.09
N GLN A 265 5.04 11.55 -10.02
CA GLN A 265 6.45 11.17 -9.88
C GLN A 265 7.38 12.40 -9.92
N ASP A 266 7.13 13.36 -10.80
CA ASP A 266 7.91 14.60 -10.86
C ASP A 266 7.74 15.42 -9.58
N LEU A 267 6.52 15.49 -9.04
CA LEU A 267 6.28 16.12 -7.75
C LEU A 267 7.05 15.43 -6.62
N LEU A 268 7.05 14.09 -6.57
CA LEU A 268 7.81 13.32 -5.61
C LEU A 268 9.30 13.66 -5.67
N VAL A 269 9.91 13.67 -6.86
CA VAL A 269 11.32 14.03 -7.05
C VAL A 269 11.60 15.45 -6.55
N ARG A 270 10.76 16.42 -6.92
CA ARG A 270 10.92 17.82 -6.46
C ARG A 270 10.87 17.96 -4.94
N VAL A 271 9.98 17.23 -4.26
CA VAL A 271 9.89 17.25 -2.79
C VAL A 271 11.05 16.49 -2.14
N ALA A 272 11.51 15.39 -2.76
CA ALA A 272 12.64 14.61 -2.30
C ALA A 272 13.97 15.37 -2.40
N ASP A 273 14.18 16.14 -3.47
CA ASP A 273 15.43 16.90 -3.71
C ASP A 273 15.43 18.28 -3.04
N GLY A 274 14.29 18.73 -2.50
CA GLY A 274 14.14 20.05 -1.91
C GLY A 274 15.03 20.27 -0.66
N PRO A 275 15.60 21.47 -0.47
CA PRO A 275 16.50 21.78 0.65
C PRO A 275 15.78 21.85 2.00
N SER A 276 14.46 22.06 2.00
CA SER A 276 13.65 21.98 3.22
C SER A 276 12.27 21.40 2.96
N VAL A 277 11.82 20.60 3.93
CA VAL A 277 10.47 20.02 3.96
C VAL A 277 9.41 21.12 3.97
N LEU A 278 9.62 22.19 4.76
CA LEU A 278 8.65 23.28 4.90
C LEU A 278 8.50 24.12 3.63
N GLN A 279 9.58 24.46 2.92
CA GLN A 279 9.45 25.19 1.65
C GLN A 279 8.80 24.33 0.57
N SER A 280 9.10 23.03 0.56
CA SER A 280 8.48 22.08 -0.37
C SER A 280 6.98 21.97 -0.11
N LEU A 281 6.56 21.88 1.16
CA LEU A 281 5.16 21.94 1.58
C LEU A 281 4.49 23.27 1.23
N HIS A 282 5.19 24.40 1.38
CA HIS A 282 4.63 25.70 1.06
C HIS A 282 4.37 25.84 -0.44
N ARG A 283 5.31 25.39 -1.29
CA ARG A 283 5.15 25.37 -2.75
C ARG A 283 4.07 24.40 -3.20
N ALA A 284 4.06 23.19 -2.63
CA ALA A 284 3.01 22.21 -2.85
C ALA A 284 1.67 22.65 -2.22
N GLY A 285 1.66 23.67 -1.37
CA GLY A 285 0.52 24.04 -0.54
C GLY A 285 -0.71 24.51 -1.33
N SER A 286 -0.52 25.08 -2.52
CA SER A 286 -1.63 25.41 -3.42
C SER A 286 -2.34 24.13 -3.90
N ASP A 287 -1.57 23.13 -4.32
CA ASP A 287 -2.07 21.81 -4.68
C ASP A 287 -2.62 21.08 -3.43
N LEU A 288 -1.96 21.21 -2.29
CA LEU A 288 -2.32 20.57 -1.02
C LEU A 288 -3.65 21.11 -0.48
N ARG A 289 -3.95 22.40 -0.70
CA ARG A 289 -5.26 22.96 -0.33
C ARG A 289 -6.37 22.34 -1.15
N SER A 290 -6.19 22.23 -2.47
CA SER A 290 -7.16 21.55 -3.34
C SER A 290 -7.32 20.08 -2.94
N LEU A 291 -6.24 19.46 -2.50
CA LEU A 291 -6.20 18.08 -2.03
C LEU A 291 -6.88 17.89 -0.68
N ILE A 292 -6.68 18.80 0.28
CA ILE A 292 -7.38 18.78 1.57
C ILE A 292 -8.87 19.07 1.33
N GLU A 293 -9.21 19.98 0.43
CA GLU A 293 -10.60 20.30 0.12
C GLU A 293 -11.31 19.12 -0.56
N TRP A 294 -10.66 18.49 -1.54
CA TRP A 294 -11.19 17.32 -2.23
C TRP A 294 -11.16 16.06 -1.37
N GLY A 295 -10.01 15.73 -0.80
CA GLY A 295 -9.82 14.57 0.08
C GLY A 295 -10.67 14.68 1.34
N GLY A 296 -10.76 15.88 1.93
CA GLY A 296 -11.67 16.17 3.03
C GLY A 296 -13.14 15.98 2.65
N ARG A 297 -13.59 16.48 1.50
CA ARG A 297 -14.96 16.24 1.00
C ARG A 297 -15.24 14.77 0.74
N SER A 298 -14.30 14.04 0.13
CA SER A 298 -14.43 12.60 -0.12
C SER A 298 -14.46 11.81 1.18
N TRP A 299 -13.63 12.15 2.17
CA TRP A 299 -13.65 11.53 3.49
C TRP A 299 -14.96 11.82 4.22
N ILE A 300 -15.45 13.07 4.17
CA ILE A 300 -16.75 13.44 4.73
C ILE A 300 -17.88 12.67 4.04
N GLY A 301 -17.85 12.49 2.72
CA GLY A 301 -18.83 11.69 1.99
C GLY A 301 -18.83 10.22 2.45
N ILE A 302 -17.66 9.63 2.66
CA ILE A 302 -17.52 8.27 3.17
C ILE A 302 -18.04 8.17 4.61
N LEU A 303 -17.74 9.14 5.48
CA LEU A 303 -18.25 9.17 6.85
C LEU A 303 -19.78 9.31 6.87
N ARG A 304 -20.33 10.22 6.05
CA ARG A 304 -21.78 10.43 5.91
C ARG A 304 -22.49 9.20 5.39
N SER A 305 -21.92 8.49 4.43
CA SER A 305 -22.47 7.23 3.90
C SER A 305 -22.53 6.12 4.96
N ARG A 306 -21.84 6.30 6.09
CA ARG A 306 -21.80 5.36 7.22
C ARG A 306 -22.68 5.77 8.41
N GLY A 307 -23.45 6.85 8.29
CA GLY A 307 -24.31 7.33 9.36
C GLY A 307 -23.54 7.94 10.55
N LEU A 308 -22.29 8.36 10.32
CA LEU A 308 -21.49 9.17 11.24
C LEU A 308 -21.65 10.67 10.95
#